data_AF-A0A349NB70-F1
#
_entry.id   AF-A0A349NB70-F1
#
_cell.length_a   1.000
_cell.length_b   1.000
_cell.length_c   1.000
_cell.angle_alpha   90.00
_cell.angle_beta   90.00
_cell.angle_gamma   90.00
#
_symmetry.space_group_name_H-M   'P 1'
#
loop_
_entity.id
_entity.type
_entity.pdbx_description
1 polymer ?
#
loop_
_entity_poly.entity_id
_entity_poly.type
_entity_poly.pdbx_seq_one_letter_code
_entity_poly.pdbx_strand_id
1 'polypeptide(L)'
;MAAGYEAVFSKEDILFRFQSTLCDWFDKSGKDYPWRQTSDPYAILVSELMLQQTQIATVLGRGYYGRWMAQFGNWEALAQAKEEDILKAWEGLGYYNRARNLQKTAIRICDDYGGVCPRDTESLERLPGVGRYTAGAVASFAFGVQAPIVDGNVARVLSRLFDYRKPVDTAFGQNFLWDSAARMTPGERVRSYNSAIMELGQQVCTKGVPDCGECPVAIWCLSKGNEGLEALPLKKAKVAITKKSESVIILTHEGRVFLERESGRRRNGLWKLPEIPSSETEDLEELMSFDYAITRFKVTLKVFELPSAIRGKFAADREGKWYNFNDEASLPPLGSPYRKAIQKYQNTRDDLG
;
A
#
# COMPACT_ATOMS: atom_id res chain seq x y z
N MET A 1 -27.74 5.37 16.30
CA MET A 1 -26.79 4.25 16.14
C MET A 1 -27.58 3.02 15.72
N ALA A 2 -27.00 2.18 14.84
CA ALA A 2 -27.45 0.82 14.49
C ALA A 2 -28.79 0.55 13.76
N ALA A 3 -29.55 1.54 13.26
CA ALA A 3 -30.82 1.24 12.55
C ALA A 3 -30.67 0.25 11.37
N GLY A 4 -29.58 0.34 10.59
CA GLY A 4 -29.33 -0.58 9.47
C GLY A 4 -28.89 -1.98 9.92
N TYR A 5 -28.06 -2.09 10.97
CA TYR A 5 -27.63 -3.40 11.49
C TYR A 5 -28.80 -4.17 12.08
N GLU A 6 -29.57 -3.55 12.98
CA GLU A 6 -30.70 -4.19 13.65
C GLU A 6 -31.82 -4.54 12.66
N ALA A 7 -31.97 -3.78 11.56
CA ALA A 7 -32.91 -4.10 10.50
C ALA A 7 -32.58 -5.41 9.76
N VAL A 8 -31.30 -5.79 9.69
CA VAL A 8 -30.85 -7.02 9.00
C VAL A 8 -30.66 -8.17 9.99
N PHE A 9 -30.00 -7.91 11.12
CA PHE A 9 -29.51 -8.91 12.07
C PHE A 9 -30.21 -8.80 13.43
N SER A 10 -31.54 -8.69 13.42
CA SER A 10 -32.37 -8.65 14.65
C SER A 10 -32.39 -9.98 15.44
N LYS A 11 -31.89 -11.08 14.85
CA LYS A 11 -31.81 -12.40 15.46
C LYS A 11 -30.45 -13.03 15.18
N GLU A 12 -29.85 -13.67 16.18
CA GLU A 12 -28.54 -14.33 16.09
C GLU A 12 -28.49 -15.37 14.97
N ASP A 13 -29.56 -16.16 14.77
CA ASP A 13 -29.65 -17.15 13.69
C ASP A 13 -29.45 -16.54 12.29
N ILE A 14 -29.87 -15.29 12.08
CA ILE A 14 -29.73 -14.61 10.79
C ILE A 14 -28.26 -14.24 10.57
N LEU A 15 -27.59 -13.71 11.59
CA LEU A 15 -26.18 -13.38 11.52
C LEU A 15 -25.32 -14.63 11.31
N PHE A 16 -25.63 -15.73 12.01
CA PHE A 16 -24.94 -17.01 11.82
C PHE A 16 -25.07 -17.52 10.39
N ARG A 17 -26.28 -17.49 9.81
CA ARG A 17 -26.50 -17.86 8.41
C ARG A 17 -25.73 -16.97 7.44
N PHE A 18 -25.70 -15.66 7.68
CA PHE A 18 -24.89 -14.74 6.88
C PHE A 18 -23.40 -15.11 6.93
N GLN A 19 -22.86 -15.33 8.13
CA GLN A 19 -21.46 -15.68 8.35
C GLN A 19 -21.11 -17.02 7.67
N SER A 20 -21.94 -18.06 7.86
CA SER A 20 -21.73 -19.38 7.24
C SER A 20 -21.79 -19.27 5.71
N THR A 21 -22.85 -18.68 5.15
CA THR A 21 -22.99 -18.52 3.69
C THR A 21 -21.80 -17.77 3.07
N LEU A 22 -21.32 -16.73 3.73
CA LEU A 22 -20.16 -15.97 3.27
C LEU A 22 -18.88 -16.81 3.30
N CYS A 23 -18.64 -17.56 4.38
CA CYS A 23 -17.47 -18.43 4.49
C CYS A 23 -17.53 -19.60 3.50
N ASP A 24 -18.68 -20.25 3.34
CA ASP A 24 -18.87 -21.38 2.43
C ASP A 24 -18.73 -20.98 0.96
N TRP A 25 -19.10 -19.74 0.62
CA TRP A 25 -18.78 -19.15 -0.67
C TRP A 25 -17.27 -18.97 -0.84
N PHE A 26 -16.59 -18.40 0.16
CA PHE A 26 -15.15 -18.18 0.10
C PHE A 26 -14.34 -19.48 -0.01
N ASP A 27 -14.75 -20.55 0.66
CA ASP A 27 -14.09 -21.86 0.53
C ASP A 27 -14.12 -22.39 -0.92
N LYS A 28 -15.14 -22.01 -1.71
CA LYS A 28 -15.33 -22.47 -3.09
C LYS A 28 -14.71 -21.53 -4.12
N SER A 29 -14.77 -20.22 -3.90
CA SER A 29 -14.41 -19.20 -4.89
C SER A 29 -13.23 -18.31 -4.48
N GLY A 30 -12.73 -18.45 -3.26
CA GLY A 30 -11.63 -17.66 -2.72
C GLY A 30 -10.37 -17.88 -3.54
N LYS A 31 -9.74 -16.78 -3.97
CA LYS A 31 -8.43 -16.86 -4.65
C LYS A 31 -7.37 -17.29 -3.65
N ASP A 32 -6.45 -18.13 -4.08
CA ASP A 32 -5.32 -18.47 -3.24
C ASP A 32 -4.16 -17.48 -3.41
N TYR A 33 -3.51 -17.13 -2.31
CA TYR A 33 -2.34 -16.27 -2.26
C TYR A 33 -1.32 -16.82 -1.27
N PRO A 34 0.00 -16.60 -1.46
CA PRO A 34 1.03 -17.14 -0.56
C PRO A 34 0.78 -16.84 0.93
N TRP A 35 0.32 -15.63 1.26
CA TRP A 35 0.00 -15.24 2.64
C TRP A 35 -1.30 -15.85 3.19
N ARG A 36 -2.14 -16.47 2.37
CA ARG A 36 -3.31 -17.27 2.79
C ARG A 36 -2.95 -18.72 3.10
N GLN A 37 -1.77 -19.18 2.69
CA GLN A 37 -1.26 -20.53 2.94
C GLN A 37 -0.40 -20.64 4.21
N THR A 38 -0.36 -19.59 5.01
CA THR A 38 0.41 -19.55 6.26
C THR A 38 -0.38 -18.94 7.42
N SER A 39 -0.01 -19.31 8.63
CA SER A 39 -0.43 -18.68 9.89
C SER A 39 0.72 -17.92 10.57
N ASP A 40 1.88 -17.82 9.91
CA ASP A 40 3.02 -17.07 10.42
C ASP A 40 2.68 -15.56 10.50
N PRO A 41 2.67 -14.95 11.70
CA PRO A 41 2.37 -13.54 11.87
C PRO A 41 3.38 -12.63 11.16
N TYR A 42 4.62 -13.05 10.97
CA TYR A 42 5.62 -12.29 10.20
C TYR A 42 5.22 -12.21 8.73
N ALA A 43 5.05 -13.38 8.10
CA ALA A 43 4.62 -13.50 6.71
C ALA A 43 3.31 -12.74 6.42
N ILE A 44 2.35 -12.81 7.36
CA ILE A 44 1.07 -12.10 7.25
C ILE A 44 1.29 -10.58 7.35
N LEU A 45 2.01 -10.09 8.37
CA LEU A 45 2.25 -8.65 8.54
C LEU A 45 2.98 -8.05 7.32
N VAL A 46 3.97 -8.76 6.77
CA VAL A 46 4.68 -8.35 5.55
C VAL A 46 3.69 -8.16 4.40
N SER A 47 2.81 -9.13 4.17
CA SER A 47 1.80 -9.05 3.10
C SER A 47 0.82 -7.88 3.31
N GLU A 48 0.31 -7.70 4.53
CA GLU A 48 -0.61 -6.61 4.87
C GLU A 48 0.03 -5.24 4.63
N LEU A 49 1.28 -5.05 5.05
CA LEU A 49 1.99 -3.79 4.80
C LEU A 49 2.31 -3.62 3.31
N MET A 50 2.67 -4.67 2.58
CA MET A 50 2.85 -4.58 1.13
C MET A 50 1.56 -4.18 0.40
N LEU A 51 0.40 -4.68 0.83
CA LEU A 51 -0.90 -4.45 0.20
C LEU A 51 -1.55 -3.10 0.55
N GLN A 52 -1.02 -2.38 1.55
CA GLN A 52 -1.46 -1.01 1.83
C GLN A 52 -1.29 -0.11 0.60
N GLN A 53 -2.40 0.30 -0.02
CA GLN A 53 -2.41 1.14 -1.22
C GLN A 53 -1.63 0.56 -2.41
N THR A 54 -1.45 -0.76 -2.46
CA THR A 54 -0.76 -1.47 -3.55
C THR A 54 -1.61 -2.64 -3.99
N GLN A 55 -1.70 -2.89 -5.30
CA GLN A 55 -2.50 -3.99 -5.81
C GLN A 55 -1.80 -5.34 -5.64
N ILE A 56 -2.58 -6.40 -5.40
CA ILE A 56 -2.08 -7.79 -5.32
C ILE A 56 -1.26 -8.15 -6.55
N ALA A 57 -1.75 -7.82 -7.75
CA ALA A 57 -1.06 -8.07 -9.01
C ALA A 57 0.33 -7.42 -9.07
N THR A 58 0.51 -6.24 -8.48
CA THR A 58 1.82 -5.58 -8.39
C THR A 58 2.76 -6.33 -7.45
N VAL A 59 2.26 -6.74 -6.27
CA VAL A 59 3.06 -7.43 -5.25
C VAL A 59 3.52 -8.81 -5.75
N LEU A 60 2.59 -9.60 -6.30
CA LEU A 60 2.85 -10.95 -6.77
C LEU A 60 3.50 -10.97 -8.16
N GLY A 61 2.97 -10.21 -9.12
CA GLY A 61 3.44 -10.24 -10.51
C GLY A 61 4.88 -9.76 -10.66
N ARG A 62 5.36 -8.90 -9.75
CA ARG A 62 6.77 -8.49 -9.69
C ARG A 62 7.57 -9.25 -8.65
N GLY A 63 7.02 -10.28 -8.00
CA GLY A 63 7.72 -11.15 -7.05
C GLY A 63 8.22 -10.47 -5.76
N TYR A 64 7.64 -9.34 -5.34
CA TYR A 64 8.12 -8.62 -4.16
C TYR A 64 8.01 -9.44 -2.88
N TYR A 65 6.86 -10.09 -2.67
CA TYR A 65 6.63 -10.90 -1.48
C TYR A 65 7.63 -12.06 -1.39
N GLY A 66 7.79 -12.81 -2.48
CA GLY A 66 8.73 -13.95 -2.53
C GLY A 66 10.18 -13.54 -2.30
N ARG A 67 10.66 -12.48 -2.96
CA ARG A 67 12.03 -11.97 -2.74
C ARG A 67 12.23 -11.45 -1.32
N TRP A 68 11.26 -10.73 -0.78
CA TRP A 68 11.31 -10.23 0.60
C TRP A 68 11.43 -11.39 1.58
N MET A 69 10.55 -12.39 1.48
CA MET A 69 10.57 -13.55 2.38
C MET A 69 11.85 -14.39 2.23
N ALA A 70 12.47 -14.43 1.05
CA ALA A 70 13.75 -15.10 0.85
C ALA A 70 14.93 -14.34 1.49
N GLN A 71 14.90 -13.02 1.49
CA GLN A 71 15.99 -12.18 2.01
C GLN A 71 15.83 -11.88 3.52
N PHE A 72 14.59 -11.64 3.96
CA PHE A 72 14.21 -11.30 5.33
C PHE A 72 13.07 -12.26 5.72
N GLY A 73 13.42 -13.49 6.14
CA GLY A 73 12.43 -14.55 6.35
C GLY A 73 11.72 -14.54 7.70
N ASN A 74 12.21 -13.75 8.67
CA ASN A 74 11.69 -13.68 10.03
C ASN A 74 11.96 -12.31 10.67
N TRP A 75 11.52 -12.14 11.93
CA TRP A 75 11.70 -10.92 12.69
C TRP A 75 13.18 -10.57 12.88
N GLU A 76 14.00 -11.54 13.26
CA GLU A 76 15.42 -11.34 13.58
C GLU A 76 16.21 -10.88 12.35
N ALA A 77 16.02 -11.55 11.21
CA ALA A 77 16.68 -11.22 9.95
C ALA A 77 16.32 -9.80 9.49
N LEU A 78 15.05 -9.40 9.63
CA LEU A 78 14.63 -8.05 9.28
C LEU A 78 15.14 -7.00 10.28
N ALA A 79 15.16 -7.32 11.58
CA ALA A 79 15.64 -6.41 12.62
C ALA A 79 17.12 -6.08 12.45
N GLN A 80 17.94 -7.05 12.06
CA GLN A 80 19.39 -6.91 11.87
C GLN A 80 19.79 -6.35 10.49
N ALA A 81 18.86 -6.31 9.54
CA ALA A 81 19.15 -5.87 8.17
C ALA A 81 19.52 -4.38 8.11
N LYS A 82 20.41 -4.04 7.17
CA LYS A 82 20.75 -2.63 6.91
C LYS A 82 19.58 -1.93 6.23
N GLU A 83 19.34 -0.66 6.58
CA GLU A 83 18.24 0.11 5.99
C GLU A 83 18.33 0.17 4.45
N GLU A 84 19.53 0.26 3.90
CA GLU A 84 19.74 0.29 2.44
C GLU A 84 19.24 -0.98 1.74
N ASP A 85 19.54 -2.16 2.30
CA ASP A 85 19.08 -3.45 1.77
C ASP A 85 17.54 -3.55 1.82
N ILE A 86 16.94 -3.07 2.90
CA ILE A 86 15.49 -3.01 3.08
C ILE A 86 14.83 -2.09 2.04
N LEU A 87 15.38 -0.89 1.84
CA LEU A 87 14.87 0.06 0.86
C LEU A 87 15.04 -0.45 -0.56
N LYS A 88 16.13 -1.18 -0.84
CA LYS A 88 16.36 -1.83 -2.13
C LYS A 88 15.37 -2.97 -2.38
N ALA A 89 15.10 -3.82 -1.41
CA ALA A 89 14.09 -4.88 -1.54
C ALA A 89 12.65 -4.34 -1.72
N TRP A 90 12.36 -3.16 -1.14
CA TRP A 90 11.07 -2.47 -1.27
C TRP A 90 10.99 -1.54 -2.50
N GLU A 91 12.08 -1.43 -3.27
CA GLU A 91 12.23 -0.47 -4.34
C GLU A 91 11.13 -0.65 -5.40
N GLY A 92 10.34 0.41 -5.65
CA GLY A 92 9.25 0.37 -6.63
C GLY A 92 7.86 0.02 -6.08
N LEU A 93 7.74 -0.45 -4.83
CA LEU A 93 6.42 -0.58 -4.16
C LEU A 93 5.85 0.77 -3.68
N GLY A 94 6.70 1.79 -3.56
CA GLY A 94 6.33 3.09 -3.01
C GLY A 94 6.00 3.04 -1.51
N TYR A 95 5.69 4.20 -0.93
CA TYR A 95 5.40 4.35 0.50
C TYR A 95 6.46 3.66 1.40
N TYR A 96 7.73 4.05 1.22
CA TYR A 96 8.91 3.42 1.85
C TYR A 96 8.90 3.44 3.39
N ASN A 97 8.10 4.32 4.00
CA ASN A 97 7.90 4.28 5.46
C ASN A 97 7.26 2.96 5.92
N ARG A 98 6.56 2.22 5.05
CA ARG A 98 6.05 0.88 5.36
C ARG A 98 7.19 -0.11 5.62
N ALA A 99 8.21 -0.14 4.77
CA ALA A 99 9.39 -0.97 4.95
C ALA A 99 10.15 -0.63 6.24
N ARG A 100 10.31 0.67 6.51
CA ARG A 100 10.93 1.15 7.76
C ARG A 100 10.13 0.76 8.99
N ASN A 101 8.81 0.88 8.91
CA ASN A 101 7.93 0.51 10.01
C ASN A 101 7.90 -1.01 10.23
N LEU A 102 8.01 -1.83 9.17
CA LEU A 102 8.24 -3.27 9.30
C LEU A 102 9.54 -3.55 10.06
N GLN A 103 10.65 -2.89 9.70
CA GLN A 103 11.91 -3.05 10.42
C GLN A 103 11.79 -2.65 11.89
N LYS A 104 11.24 -1.46 12.17
CA LYS A 104 11.04 -1.00 13.54
C LYS A 104 10.12 -1.93 14.34
N THR A 105 9.12 -2.51 13.68
CA THR A 105 8.25 -3.52 14.29
C THR A 105 9.05 -4.78 14.59
N ALA A 106 9.87 -5.27 13.65
CA ALA A 106 10.70 -6.45 13.87
C ALA A 106 11.71 -6.27 15.01
N ILE A 107 12.37 -5.10 15.09
CA ILE A 107 13.22 -4.72 16.22
C ILE A 107 12.42 -4.77 17.52
N ARG A 108 11.25 -4.14 17.56
CA ARG A 108 10.41 -4.12 18.75
C ARG A 108 9.92 -5.51 19.17
N ILE A 109 9.61 -6.38 18.22
CA ILE A 109 9.21 -7.77 18.48
C ILE A 109 10.37 -8.55 19.10
N CYS A 110 11.60 -8.35 18.61
CA CYS A 110 12.79 -8.96 19.19
C CYS A 110 13.08 -8.43 20.60
N ASP A 111 13.07 -7.11 20.77
CA ASP A 111 13.49 -6.43 22.00
C ASP A 111 12.42 -6.52 23.12
N ASP A 112 11.16 -6.21 22.83
CA ASP A 112 10.10 -6.10 23.84
C ASP A 112 9.36 -7.44 24.06
N TYR A 113 9.34 -8.32 23.05
CA TYR A 113 8.54 -9.56 23.07
C TYR A 113 9.37 -10.84 22.86
N GLY A 114 10.70 -10.76 22.86
CA GLY A 114 11.59 -11.93 22.76
C GLY A 114 11.43 -12.72 21.46
N GLY A 115 11.10 -12.05 20.35
CA GLY A 115 10.88 -12.68 19.04
C GLY A 115 9.47 -13.27 18.86
N VAL A 116 8.61 -13.22 19.87
CA VAL A 116 7.25 -13.77 19.81
C VAL A 116 6.24 -12.66 19.53
N CYS A 117 5.54 -12.75 18.40
CA CYS A 117 4.54 -11.74 18.04
C CYS A 117 3.32 -11.79 18.99
N PRO A 118 2.88 -10.64 19.55
CA PRO A 118 1.71 -10.61 20.42
C PRO A 118 0.45 -10.95 19.64
N ARG A 119 -0.51 -11.58 20.33
CA ARG A 119 -1.73 -12.11 19.70
C ARG A 119 -2.92 -11.15 19.77
N ASP A 120 -2.94 -10.28 20.77
CA ASP A 120 -4.03 -9.33 21.01
C ASP A 120 -3.89 -8.08 20.14
N THR A 121 -5.03 -7.52 19.74
CA THR A 121 -5.08 -6.35 18.87
C THR A 121 -4.48 -5.11 19.53
N GLU A 122 -4.61 -4.94 20.85
CA GLU A 122 -4.11 -3.76 21.55
C GLU A 122 -2.58 -3.67 21.48
N SER A 123 -1.88 -4.77 21.74
CA SER A 123 -0.43 -4.85 21.64
C SER A 123 0.04 -4.71 20.20
N LEU A 124 -0.67 -5.33 19.25
CA LEU A 124 -0.37 -5.19 17.81
C LEU A 124 -0.51 -3.74 17.33
N GLU A 125 -1.56 -3.01 17.73
CA GLU A 125 -1.78 -1.60 17.34
C GLU A 125 -0.69 -0.64 17.87
N ARG A 126 0.05 -1.04 18.91
CA ARG A 126 1.18 -0.25 19.43
C ARG A 126 2.44 -0.41 18.58
N LEU A 127 2.49 -1.36 17.66
CA LEU A 127 3.65 -1.59 16.80
C LEU A 127 3.78 -0.53 15.70
N PRO A 128 5.00 -0.11 15.33
CA PRO A 128 5.21 0.90 14.29
C PRO A 128 4.54 0.57 12.95
N GLY A 129 3.65 1.45 12.48
CA GLY A 129 2.97 1.28 11.19
C GLY A 129 1.85 0.24 11.18
N VAL A 130 1.51 -0.34 12.34
CA VAL A 130 0.36 -1.23 12.52
C VAL A 130 -0.81 -0.39 13.02
N GLY A 131 -1.80 -0.16 12.15
CA GLY A 131 -3.07 0.48 12.54
C GLY A 131 -4.14 -0.56 12.86
N ARG A 132 -5.30 -0.07 13.33
CA ARG A 132 -6.47 -0.90 13.72
C ARG A 132 -6.82 -2.02 12.73
N TYR A 133 -6.85 -1.72 11.43
CA TYR A 133 -7.06 -2.73 10.38
C TYR A 133 -5.98 -3.82 10.38
N THR A 134 -4.69 -3.43 10.34
CA THR A 134 -3.58 -4.39 10.26
C THR A 134 -3.46 -5.22 11.53
N ALA A 135 -3.71 -4.64 12.69
CA ALA A 135 -3.76 -5.38 13.95
C ALA A 135 -4.87 -6.44 13.92
N GLY A 136 -6.09 -6.09 13.51
CA GLY A 136 -7.18 -7.04 13.35
C GLY A 136 -6.88 -8.13 12.31
N ALA A 137 -6.23 -7.76 11.20
CA ALA A 137 -5.82 -8.70 10.16
C ALA A 137 -4.80 -9.72 10.70
N VAL A 138 -3.70 -9.27 11.34
CA VAL A 138 -2.70 -10.17 11.93
C VAL A 138 -3.33 -11.04 13.03
N ALA A 139 -4.08 -10.43 13.96
CA ALA A 139 -4.73 -11.14 15.05
C ALA A 139 -5.67 -12.26 14.56
N SER A 140 -6.49 -11.97 13.55
CA SER A 140 -7.44 -12.95 13.02
C SER A 140 -6.80 -13.98 12.10
N PHE A 141 -5.89 -13.57 11.20
CA PHE A 141 -5.30 -14.47 10.21
C PHE A 141 -4.21 -15.38 10.77
N ALA A 142 -3.38 -14.88 11.69
CA ALA A 142 -2.29 -15.65 12.30
C ALA A 142 -2.77 -16.44 13.52
N PHE A 143 -3.62 -15.83 14.35
CA PHE A 143 -3.91 -16.36 15.68
C PHE A 143 -5.36 -16.77 15.93
N GLY A 144 -6.25 -16.58 14.94
CA GLY A 144 -7.67 -16.91 15.07
C GLY A 144 -8.41 -16.05 16.10
N VAL A 145 -7.89 -14.87 16.45
CA VAL A 145 -8.55 -13.96 17.39
C VAL A 145 -9.75 -13.31 16.72
N GLN A 146 -10.88 -13.23 17.44
CA GLN A 146 -12.09 -12.54 17.00
C GLN A 146 -11.85 -11.03 16.90
N ALA A 147 -11.26 -10.61 15.79
CA ALA A 147 -10.91 -9.22 15.52
C ALA A 147 -11.52 -8.76 14.20
N PRO A 148 -12.33 -7.68 14.20
CA PRO A 148 -12.89 -7.14 12.98
C PRO A 148 -11.81 -6.49 12.12
N ILE A 149 -12.03 -6.47 10.81
CA ILE A 149 -11.23 -5.70 9.87
C ILE A 149 -12.13 -4.79 9.04
N VAL A 150 -11.67 -3.56 8.79
CA VAL A 150 -12.35 -2.61 7.91
C VAL A 150 -11.33 -1.94 6.99
N ASP A 151 -11.24 -2.43 5.76
CA ASP A 151 -10.53 -1.77 4.67
C ASP A 151 -11.51 -1.06 3.71
N GLY A 152 -11.02 -0.58 2.57
CA GLY A 152 -11.87 0.05 1.56
C GLY A 152 -12.88 -0.91 0.89
N ASN A 153 -12.62 -2.22 0.89
CA ASN A 153 -13.52 -3.23 0.35
C ASN A 153 -14.64 -3.54 1.35
N VAL A 154 -14.27 -3.83 2.59
CA VAL A 154 -15.22 -4.08 3.68
C VAL A 154 -16.08 -2.85 3.94
N ALA A 155 -15.51 -1.64 3.98
CA ALA A 155 -16.30 -0.41 4.14
C ALA A 155 -17.39 -0.26 3.08
N ARG A 156 -17.12 -0.66 1.84
CA ARG A 156 -18.10 -0.66 0.73
C ARG A 156 -19.16 -1.73 0.92
N VAL A 157 -18.76 -2.95 1.26
CA VAL A 157 -19.70 -4.05 1.55
C VAL A 157 -20.65 -3.65 2.66
N LEU A 158 -20.13 -3.18 3.80
CA LEU A 158 -20.95 -2.77 4.96
C LEU A 158 -21.87 -1.59 4.64
N SER A 159 -21.36 -0.62 3.86
CA SER A 159 -22.18 0.55 3.48
C SER A 159 -23.37 0.15 2.60
N ARG A 160 -23.21 -0.83 1.70
CA ARG A 160 -24.30 -1.34 0.85
C ARG A 160 -25.19 -2.33 1.60
N LEU A 161 -24.61 -3.19 2.44
CA LEU A 161 -25.34 -4.15 3.26
C LEU A 161 -26.38 -3.43 4.13
N PHE A 162 -26.02 -2.27 4.67
CA PHE A 162 -26.87 -1.52 5.61
C PHE A 162 -27.47 -0.23 5.03
N ASP A 163 -27.39 -0.01 3.71
CA ASP A 163 -27.82 1.23 3.03
C ASP A 163 -27.34 2.53 3.72
N TYR A 164 -26.07 2.55 4.12
CA TYR A 164 -25.47 3.67 4.82
C TYR A 164 -25.14 4.84 3.87
N ARG A 165 -26.09 5.78 3.75
CA ARG A 165 -26.01 6.95 2.85
C ARG A 165 -25.37 8.21 3.47
N LYS A 166 -24.35 8.03 4.31
CA LYS A 166 -23.56 9.14 4.88
C LYS A 166 -22.07 8.95 4.59
N PRO A 167 -21.24 10.02 4.61
CA PRO A 167 -19.81 9.90 4.32
C PRO A 167 -19.08 8.99 5.33
N VAL A 168 -18.42 7.94 4.80
CA VAL A 168 -17.73 6.93 5.63
C VAL A 168 -16.40 7.43 6.21
N ASP A 169 -15.81 8.47 5.66
CA ASP A 169 -14.56 9.13 6.06
C ASP A 169 -14.78 10.27 7.07
N THR A 170 -15.90 10.21 7.80
CA THR A 170 -16.19 11.00 9.01
C THR A 170 -15.96 10.15 10.26
N ALA A 171 -15.77 10.76 11.42
CA ALA A 171 -15.68 10.01 12.69
C ALA A 171 -16.93 9.14 12.92
N PHE A 172 -18.12 9.70 12.66
CA PHE A 172 -19.38 8.96 12.76
C PHE A 172 -19.46 7.78 11.77
N GLY A 173 -19.02 7.98 10.52
CA GLY A 173 -18.97 6.91 9.52
C GLY A 173 -17.97 5.82 9.86
N GLN A 174 -16.79 6.18 10.37
CA GLN A 174 -15.81 5.20 10.85
C GLN A 174 -16.35 4.40 12.03
N ASN A 175 -16.99 5.06 13.02
CA ASN A 175 -17.62 4.37 14.14
C ASN A 175 -18.70 3.39 13.67
N PHE A 176 -19.59 3.82 12.76
CA PHE A 176 -20.61 2.94 12.19
C PHE A 176 -20.01 1.69 11.54
N LEU A 177 -18.98 1.85 10.71
CA LEU A 177 -18.35 0.72 10.02
C LEU A 177 -17.68 -0.25 10.99
N TRP A 178 -16.90 0.29 11.94
CA TRP A 178 -16.17 -0.52 12.91
C TRP A 178 -17.09 -1.22 13.91
N ASP A 179 -18.15 -0.56 14.38
CA ASP A 179 -19.14 -1.15 15.27
C ASP A 179 -19.91 -2.27 14.56
N SER A 180 -20.28 -2.05 13.28
CA SER A 180 -20.95 -3.08 12.48
C SER A 180 -20.04 -4.28 12.25
N ALA A 181 -18.77 -4.05 11.85
CA ALA A 181 -17.80 -5.11 11.66
C ALA A 181 -17.57 -5.91 12.95
N ALA A 182 -17.42 -5.23 14.10
CA ALA A 182 -17.22 -5.88 15.40
C ALA A 182 -18.38 -6.82 15.75
N ARG A 183 -19.62 -6.37 15.54
CA ARG A 183 -20.82 -7.19 15.79
C ARG A 183 -20.96 -8.37 14.83
N MET A 184 -20.51 -8.22 13.58
CA MET A 184 -20.62 -9.27 12.57
C MET A 184 -19.47 -10.27 12.55
N THR A 185 -18.34 -9.97 13.20
CA THR A 185 -17.15 -10.84 13.18
C THR A 185 -17.39 -12.04 14.10
N PRO A 186 -17.40 -13.28 13.57
CA PRO A 186 -17.64 -14.48 14.38
C PRO A 186 -16.41 -14.86 15.22
N GLY A 187 -16.64 -15.55 16.34
CA GLY A 187 -15.57 -16.19 17.10
C GLY A 187 -14.95 -17.37 16.36
N GLU A 188 -15.80 -18.22 15.76
CA GLU A 188 -15.36 -19.34 14.93
C GLU A 188 -15.15 -18.93 13.47
N ARG A 189 -14.23 -19.62 12.77
CA ARG A 189 -13.90 -19.36 11.35
C ARG A 189 -13.53 -17.89 11.04
N VAL A 190 -13.09 -17.09 12.02
CA VAL A 190 -12.77 -15.66 11.83
C VAL A 190 -11.80 -15.39 10.67
N ARG A 191 -10.79 -16.25 10.50
CA ARG A 191 -9.84 -16.18 9.38
C ARG A 191 -10.54 -16.30 8.02
N SER A 192 -11.47 -17.24 7.91
CA SER A 192 -12.29 -17.45 6.72
C SER A 192 -13.24 -16.28 6.51
N TYR A 193 -13.92 -15.83 7.55
CA TYR A 193 -14.88 -14.72 7.50
C TYR A 193 -14.23 -13.42 7.04
N ASN A 194 -13.11 -13.03 7.66
CA ASN A 194 -12.39 -11.81 7.32
C ASN A 194 -11.83 -11.88 5.88
N SER A 195 -11.32 -13.04 5.46
CA SER A 195 -10.91 -13.25 4.07
C SER A 195 -12.09 -13.13 3.11
N ALA A 196 -13.22 -13.72 3.46
CA ALA A 196 -14.43 -13.76 2.65
C ALA A 196 -15.07 -12.38 2.46
N ILE A 197 -15.20 -11.57 3.50
CA ILE A 197 -15.79 -10.23 3.37
C ILE A 197 -14.90 -9.29 2.56
N MET A 198 -13.57 -9.42 2.66
CA MET A 198 -12.64 -8.70 1.78
C MET A 198 -12.77 -9.16 0.32
N GLU A 199 -12.76 -10.48 0.08
CA GLU A 199 -12.87 -11.08 -1.25
C GLU A 199 -14.21 -10.73 -1.91
N LEU A 200 -15.31 -10.72 -1.15
CA LEU A 200 -16.63 -10.30 -1.61
C LEU A 200 -16.56 -8.86 -2.14
N GLY A 201 -15.97 -7.95 -1.37
CA GLY A 201 -15.76 -6.57 -1.83
C GLY A 201 -14.88 -6.51 -3.08
N GLN A 202 -13.88 -7.38 -3.19
CA GLN A 202 -12.94 -7.37 -4.30
C GLN A 202 -13.52 -7.91 -5.62
N GLN A 203 -14.26 -9.01 -5.59
CA GLN A 203 -14.68 -9.73 -6.80
C GLN A 203 -16.15 -9.48 -7.18
N VAL A 204 -17.04 -9.27 -6.21
CA VAL A 204 -18.49 -9.27 -6.43
C VAL A 204 -19.10 -7.92 -6.13
N CYS A 205 -18.94 -7.44 -4.89
CA CYS A 205 -19.39 -6.12 -4.45
C CYS A 205 -18.35 -5.04 -4.85
N THR A 206 -18.06 -4.96 -6.15
CA THR A 206 -17.00 -4.11 -6.72
C THR A 206 -17.36 -2.63 -6.71
N LYS A 207 -16.41 -1.76 -7.04
CA LYS A 207 -16.65 -0.32 -7.21
C LYS A 207 -17.50 -0.07 -8.46
N GLY A 208 -18.40 0.91 -8.40
CA GLY A 208 -19.37 1.12 -9.46
C GLY A 208 -20.48 0.08 -9.36
N VAL A 209 -20.82 -0.59 -10.46
CA VAL A 209 -21.89 -1.58 -10.54
C VAL A 209 -21.40 -2.94 -10.02
N PRO A 210 -21.88 -3.43 -8.86
CA PRO A 210 -21.53 -4.77 -8.38
C PRO A 210 -22.36 -5.86 -9.05
N ASP A 211 -21.87 -7.10 -8.98
CA ASP A 211 -22.62 -8.27 -9.41
C ASP A 211 -23.53 -8.77 -8.27
N CYS A 212 -24.69 -8.12 -8.12
CA CYS A 212 -25.67 -8.50 -7.11
C CYS A 212 -26.37 -9.85 -7.42
N GLY A 213 -26.24 -10.37 -8.64
CA GLY A 213 -26.76 -11.69 -9.04
C GLY A 213 -25.92 -12.81 -8.44
N GLU A 214 -24.60 -12.66 -8.51
CA GLU A 214 -23.61 -13.62 -7.98
C GLU A 214 -23.28 -13.40 -6.49
N CYS A 215 -23.89 -12.41 -5.84
CA CYS A 215 -23.59 -12.10 -4.44
C CYS A 215 -24.21 -13.13 -3.48
N PRO A 216 -23.40 -13.89 -2.72
CA PRO A 216 -23.89 -14.98 -1.85
C PRO A 216 -24.75 -14.46 -0.69
N VAL A 217 -24.57 -13.20 -0.31
CA VAL A 217 -25.23 -12.56 0.82
C VAL A 217 -26.26 -11.51 0.39
N ALA A 218 -26.65 -11.52 -0.89
CA ALA A 218 -27.53 -10.51 -1.48
C ALA A 218 -28.90 -10.41 -0.81
N ILE A 219 -29.40 -11.52 -0.28
CA ILE A 219 -30.67 -11.62 0.48
C ILE A 219 -30.69 -10.70 1.71
N TRP A 220 -29.54 -10.43 2.33
CA TRP A 220 -29.43 -9.58 3.52
C TRP A 220 -29.07 -8.12 3.19
N CYS A 221 -28.87 -7.77 1.91
CA CYS A 221 -28.39 -6.46 1.49
C CYS A 221 -29.53 -5.44 1.35
N LEU A 222 -29.58 -4.45 2.25
CA LEU A 222 -30.61 -3.42 2.24
C LEU A 222 -30.57 -2.51 1.02
N SER A 223 -29.40 -2.33 0.38
CA SER A 223 -29.30 -1.53 -0.85
C SER A 223 -29.61 -2.31 -2.13
N LYS A 224 -29.78 -3.64 -2.08
CA LYS A 224 -30.01 -4.44 -3.30
C LYS A 224 -31.31 -4.00 -3.98
N GLY A 225 -31.22 -3.58 -5.24
CA GLY A 225 -32.36 -3.11 -6.02
C GLY A 225 -32.75 -1.65 -5.76
N ASN A 226 -32.06 -0.96 -4.85
CA ASN A 226 -32.29 0.46 -4.58
C ASN A 226 -31.45 1.35 -5.49
N GLU A 227 -31.98 2.52 -5.81
CA GLU A 227 -31.28 3.54 -6.58
C GLU A 227 -30.02 4.06 -5.82
N GLY A 228 -28.92 4.24 -6.55
CA GLY A 228 -27.68 4.83 -6.02
C GLY A 228 -26.77 3.88 -5.24
N LEU A 229 -27.00 2.57 -5.29
CA LEU A 229 -26.12 1.55 -4.68
C LEU A 229 -24.66 1.66 -5.20
N GLU A 230 -24.49 2.01 -6.47
CA GLU A 230 -23.20 2.17 -7.14
C GLU A 230 -22.39 3.35 -6.59
N ALA A 231 -23.07 4.36 -6.03
CA ALA A 231 -22.45 5.51 -5.40
C ALA A 231 -21.94 5.22 -3.97
N LEU A 232 -22.39 4.13 -3.34
CA LEU A 232 -21.94 3.74 -2.00
C LEU A 232 -20.57 3.05 -2.05
N PRO A 233 -19.66 3.34 -1.09
CA PRO A 233 -19.84 4.24 0.05
C PRO A 233 -19.65 5.72 -0.34
N LEU A 234 -20.46 6.60 0.24
CA LEU A 234 -20.24 8.04 0.11
C LEU A 234 -18.96 8.46 0.85
N LYS A 235 -18.23 9.43 0.29
CA LYS A 235 -17.04 10.04 0.89
C LYS A 235 -17.18 11.55 0.91
N LYS A 236 -16.40 12.23 1.75
CA LYS A 236 -16.27 13.69 1.70
C LYS A 236 -15.81 14.13 0.32
N ALA A 237 -16.12 15.38 -0.01
CA ALA A 237 -15.63 16.02 -1.22
C ALA A 237 -14.09 15.89 -1.30
N LYS A 238 -13.60 15.48 -2.47
CA LYS A 238 -12.17 15.32 -2.69
C LYS A 238 -11.48 16.67 -2.58
N VAL A 239 -10.32 16.70 -1.92
CA VAL A 239 -9.43 17.86 -1.93
C VAL A 239 -8.95 18.11 -3.36
N ALA A 240 -8.93 19.38 -3.78
CA ALA A 240 -8.47 19.77 -5.10
C ALA A 240 -7.02 19.31 -5.35
N ILE A 241 -6.77 18.79 -6.56
CA ILE A 241 -5.43 18.39 -7.00
C ILE A 241 -4.57 19.65 -7.11
N THR A 242 -3.40 19.63 -6.48
CA THR A 242 -2.41 20.70 -6.58
C THR A 242 -1.38 20.34 -7.64
N LYS A 243 -1.27 21.15 -8.70
CA LYS A 243 -0.21 21.00 -9.70
C LYS A 243 1.12 21.51 -9.13
N LYS A 244 2.20 20.81 -9.41
CA LYS A 244 3.58 21.20 -9.07
C LYS A 244 4.51 20.91 -10.24
N SER A 245 5.62 21.64 -10.32
CA SER A 245 6.72 21.36 -11.24
C SER A 245 7.98 21.10 -10.42
N GLU A 246 8.79 20.16 -10.86
CA GLU A 246 10.11 19.86 -10.32
C GLU A 246 11.10 19.80 -11.48
N SER A 247 12.23 20.51 -11.36
CA SER A 247 13.30 20.52 -12.35
C SER A 247 14.51 19.78 -11.80
N VAL A 248 15.04 18.83 -12.57
CA VAL A 248 16.21 18.05 -12.20
C VAL A 248 17.22 17.96 -13.33
N ILE A 249 18.48 17.73 -12.96
CA ILE A 249 19.58 17.50 -13.88
C ILE A 249 19.85 16.00 -14.01
N ILE A 250 20.02 15.52 -15.23
CA ILE A 250 20.68 14.23 -15.46
C ILE A 250 22.15 14.48 -15.80
N LEU A 251 23.03 14.11 -14.86
CA LEU A 251 24.46 14.33 -14.99
C LEU A 251 25.17 12.98 -15.17
N THR A 252 25.77 12.78 -16.35
CA THR A 252 26.47 11.53 -16.67
C THR A 252 27.94 11.75 -17.03
N HIS A 253 28.78 10.78 -16.68
CA HIS A 253 30.21 10.74 -16.98
C HIS A 253 30.68 9.29 -16.99
N GLU A 254 31.33 8.86 -18.08
CA GLU A 254 31.91 7.50 -18.23
C GLU A 254 30.94 6.35 -17.84
N GLY A 255 29.69 6.39 -18.31
CA GLY A 255 28.69 5.36 -18.00
C GLY A 255 28.19 5.38 -16.54
N ARG A 256 28.51 6.43 -15.79
CA ARG A 256 27.99 6.69 -14.44
C ARG A 256 27.04 7.88 -14.42
N VAL A 257 26.10 7.86 -13.48
CA VAL A 257 25.16 8.95 -13.19
C VAL A 257 25.43 9.48 -11.78
N PHE A 258 25.41 10.80 -11.62
CA PHE A 258 25.54 11.45 -10.33
C PHE A 258 24.18 11.53 -9.63
N LEU A 259 24.13 11.07 -8.38
CA LEU A 259 22.92 11.05 -7.56
C LEU A 259 23.18 11.69 -6.20
N GLU A 260 22.14 12.32 -5.66
CA GLU A 260 22.14 12.92 -4.32
C GLU A 260 21.25 12.12 -3.39
N ARG A 261 21.56 12.16 -2.09
CA ARG A 261 20.69 11.57 -1.08
C ARG A 261 19.52 12.50 -0.80
N GLU A 262 18.31 11.98 -0.93
CA GLU A 262 17.11 12.75 -0.65
C GLU A 262 16.89 12.88 0.86
N SER A 263 16.73 14.12 1.31
CA SER A 263 16.41 14.48 2.69
C SER A 263 14.97 14.98 2.81
N GLY A 264 14.41 14.93 4.02
CA GLY A 264 13.05 15.41 4.32
C GLY A 264 12.00 14.28 4.43
N ARG A 265 10.72 14.64 4.56
CA ARG A 265 9.70 13.70 5.08
C ARG A 265 9.27 12.57 4.14
N ARG A 266 9.42 12.71 2.81
CA ARG A 266 8.72 11.84 1.84
C ARG A 266 9.53 10.66 1.34
N ARG A 267 10.78 10.90 0.98
CA ARG A 267 11.69 9.94 0.35
C ARG A 267 13.06 9.97 1.03
N ASN A 268 13.08 10.31 2.33
CA ASN A 268 14.29 10.30 3.14
C ASN A 268 15.09 9.02 2.88
N GLY A 269 16.39 9.13 2.72
CA GLY A 269 17.27 7.97 2.55
C GLY A 269 17.19 7.27 1.20
N LEU A 270 16.31 7.68 0.28
CA LEU A 270 16.39 7.31 -1.13
C LEU A 270 17.39 8.22 -1.84
N TRP A 271 17.72 7.86 -3.06
CA TRP A 271 18.53 8.66 -3.97
C TRP A 271 17.66 9.35 -5.01
N LYS A 272 18.13 10.51 -5.48
CA LYS A 272 17.48 11.31 -6.50
C LYS A 272 18.47 11.92 -7.49
N LEU A 273 17.94 12.33 -8.64
CA LEU A 273 18.66 13.23 -9.53
C LEU A 273 18.80 14.61 -8.86
N PRO A 274 19.92 15.33 -9.08
CA PRO A 274 20.11 16.67 -8.54
C PRO A 274 18.98 17.62 -8.93
N GLU A 275 18.34 18.25 -7.95
CA GLU A 275 17.31 19.26 -8.19
C GLU A 275 17.94 20.62 -8.49
N ILE A 276 17.33 21.36 -9.42
CA ILE A 276 17.72 22.73 -9.77
C ILE A 276 16.50 23.66 -9.69
N PRO A 277 16.65 24.91 -9.22
CA PRO A 277 15.56 25.88 -9.26
C PRO A 277 15.06 26.11 -10.69
N SER A 278 13.74 26.27 -10.86
CA SER A 278 13.16 26.52 -12.18
C SER A 278 13.63 27.84 -12.83
N SER A 279 14.13 28.77 -12.03
CA SER A 279 14.74 30.02 -12.52
C SER A 279 16.11 29.80 -13.17
N GLU A 280 16.76 28.66 -12.94
CA GLU A 280 18.09 28.33 -13.46
C GLU A 280 18.01 27.37 -14.66
N THR A 281 16.81 27.15 -15.21
CA THR A 281 16.61 26.23 -16.36
C THR A 281 16.42 26.94 -17.69
N GLU A 282 16.45 28.28 -17.74
CA GLU A 282 16.14 29.06 -18.96
C GLU A 282 17.10 28.74 -20.11
N ASP A 283 18.40 28.59 -19.81
CA ASP A 283 19.44 28.31 -20.80
C ASP A 283 19.81 26.81 -20.90
N LEU A 284 19.02 25.93 -20.26
CA LEU A 284 19.28 24.49 -20.24
C LEU A 284 18.40 23.76 -21.25
N GLU A 285 18.97 22.75 -21.90
CA GLU A 285 18.22 21.86 -22.79
C GLU A 285 17.32 20.92 -21.96
N GLU A 286 15.99 21.03 -22.16
CA GLU A 286 15.02 20.07 -21.61
C GLU A 286 15.07 18.79 -22.44
N LEU A 287 15.66 17.73 -21.89
CA LEU A 287 15.74 16.42 -22.55
C LEU A 287 14.40 15.71 -22.57
N MET A 288 13.66 15.80 -21.45
CA MET A 288 12.36 15.16 -21.32
C MET A 288 11.55 15.76 -20.17
N SER A 289 10.23 15.61 -20.27
CA SER A 289 9.33 15.83 -19.16
C SER A 289 8.22 14.79 -19.09
N PHE A 290 7.73 14.52 -17.89
CA PHE A 290 6.57 13.65 -17.68
C PHE A 290 5.90 13.91 -16.34
N ASP A 291 4.60 13.61 -16.30
CA ASP A 291 3.81 13.73 -15.09
C ASP A 291 3.92 12.47 -14.22
N TYR A 292 3.90 12.68 -12.90
CA TYR A 292 3.70 11.66 -11.91
C TYR A 292 2.83 12.18 -10.76
N ALA A 293 2.19 11.27 -10.01
CA ALA A 293 1.27 11.64 -8.94
C ALA A 293 1.82 11.23 -7.58
N ILE A 294 1.67 12.12 -6.59
CA ILE A 294 1.89 11.81 -5.18
C ILE A 294 0.70 12.33 -4.39
N THR A 295 -0.09 11.44 -3.81
CA THR A 295 -1.28 11.79 -2.99
C THR A 295 -2.21 12.77 -3.71
N ARG A 296 -2.25 14.05 -3.31
CA ARG A 296 -3.04 15.13 -3.93
C ARG A 296 -2.27 15.98 -4.94
N PHE A 297 -0.99 15.69 -5.15
CA PHE A 297 -0.12 16.45 -6.03
C PHE A 297 0.01 15.75 -7.38
N LYS A 298 -0.20 16.52 -8.45
CA LYS A 298 0.20 16.15 -9.81
C LYS A 298 1.49 16.90 -10.12
N VAL A 299 2.60 16.19 -10.19
CA VAL A 299 3.94 16.76 -10.34
C VAL A 299 4.41 16.53 -11.78
N THR A 300 4.81 17.59 -12.46
CA THR A 300 5.52 17.50 -13.74
C THR A 300 7.02 17.50 -13.42
N LEU A 301 7.69 16.38 -13.71
CA LEU A 301 9.14 16.30 -13.63
C LEU A 301 9.74 16.73 -14.96
N LYS A 302 10.64 17.70 -14.92
CA LYS A 302 11.42 18.16 -16.07
C LYS A 302 12.88 17.78 -15.87
N VAL A 303 13.48 17.17 -16.87
CA VAL A 303 14.85 16.65 -16.82
C VAL A 303 15.68 17.41 -17.84
N PHE A 304 16.78 18.00 -17.35
CA PHE A 304 17.68 18.83 -18.15
C PHE A 304 19.08 18.23 -18.18
N GLU A 305 19.83 18.56 -19.23
CA GLU A 305 21.26 18.30 -19.31
C GLU A 305 22.06 19.58 -19.03
N LEU A 306 23.20 19.44 -18.37
CA LEU A 306 24.14 20.55 -18.20
C LEU A 306 25.13 20.61 -19.38
N PRO A 307 25.46 21.81 -19.87
CA PRO A 307 26.60 22.02 -20.76
C PRO A 307 27.88 21.42 -20.19
N SER A 308 28.68 20.76 -21.02
CA SER A 308 29.91 20.06 -20.61
C SER A 308 30.86 20.94 -19.78
N ALA A 309 30.92 22.24 -20.07
CA ALA A 309 31.78 23.21 -19.39
C ALA A 309 31.48 23.37 -17.89
N ILE A 310 30.24 23.13 -17.44
CA ILE A 310 29.83 23.37 -16.05
C ILE A 310 29.57 22.09 -15.24
N ARG A 311 29.61 20.91 -15.89
CA ARG A 311 29.35 19.61 -15.26
C ARG A 311 30.25 19.32 -14.05
N GLY A 312 31.55 19.54 -14.20
CA GLY A 312 32.54 19.24 -13.15
C GLY A 312 32.34 20.11 -11.91
N LYS A 313 32.13 21.42 -12.11
CA LYS A 313 31.85 22.36 -11.02
C LYS A 313 30.53 22.03 -10.32
N PHE A 314 29.48 21.74 -11.09
CA PHE A 314 28.16 21.42 -10.53
C PHE A 314 28.21 20.19 -9.61
N ALA A 315 28.92 19.12 -9.98
CA ALA A 315 29.09 17.96 -9.13
C ALA A 315 29.96 18.23 -7.90
N ALA A 316 31.01 19.04 -8.03
CA ALA A 316 31.93 19.34 -6.94
C ALA A 316 31.29 20.18 -5.82
N ASP A 317 30.32 21.03 -6.16
CA ASP A 317 29.60 21.89 -5.22
C ASP A 317 28.47 21.16 -4.46
N ARG A 318 28.29 19.84 -4.66
CA ARG A 318 27.17 19.06 -4.15
C ARG A 318 27.62 17.77 -3.47
N GLU A 319 26.90 17.39 -2.40
CA GLU A 319 27.09 16.11 -1.74
C GLU A 319 26.33 15.00 -2.48
N GLY A 320 27.04 14.23 -3.29
CA GLY A 320 26.47 13.10 -4.03
C GLY A 320 27.49 12.00 -4.34
N LYS A 321 27.04 10.98 -5.05
CA LYS A 321 27.86 9.84 -5.47
C LYS A 321 27.57 9.46 -6.91
N TRP A 322 28.59 8.94 -7.58
CA TRP A 322 28.50 8.38 -8.92
C TRP A 322 28.14 6.90 -8.86
N TYR A 323 27.12 6.51 -9.61
CA TYR A 323 26.70 5.11 -9.73
C TYR A 323 26.75 4.68 -11.19
N ASN A 324 27.18 3.45 -11.44
CA ASN A 324 27.01 2.87 -12.75
C ASN A 324 25.50 2.78 -13.03
N PHE A 325 25.05 3.30 -14.17
CA PHE A 325 23.64 3.19 -14.54
C PHE A 325 23.40 2.16 -15.63
N ASN A 326 24.45 1.74 -16.35
CA ASN A 326 24.39 0.65 -17.33
C ASN A 326 24.06 -0.72 -16.69
N ASP A 327 24.26 -0.85 -15.38
CA ASP A 327 23.77 -1.97 -14.57
C ASP A 327 22.73 -1.47 -13.55
N GLU A 328 21.46 -1.77 -13.80
CA GLU A 328 20.35 -1.37 -12.92
C GLU A 328 20.47 -1.93 -11.50
N ALA A 329 21.12 -3.10 -11.32
CA ALA A 329 21.34 -3.68 -10.01
C ALA A 329 22.31 -2.85 -9.15
N SER A 330 23.22 -2.12 -9.80
CA SER A 330 24.21 -1.26 -9.15
C SER A 330 23.65 0.10 -8.72
N LEU A 331 22.47 0.48 -9.19
CA LEU A 331 21.80 1.71 -8.76
C LEU A 331 21.30 1.58 -7.31
N PRO A 332 21.46 2.64 -6.50
CA PRO A 332 20.98 2.64 -5.13
C PRO A 332 19.44 2.76 -5.10
N PRO A 333 18.78 2.60 -3.94
CA PRO A 333 17.32 2.74 -3.85
C PRO A 333 16.86 4.14 -4.28
N LEU A 334 16.22 4.22 -5.46
CA LEU A 334 15.81 5.48 -6.11
C LEU A 334 14.31 5.75 -5.95
N GLY A 335 13.95 7.04 -5.94
CA GLY A 335 12.57 7.45 -6.19
C GLY A 335 12.13 7.03 -7.61
N SER A 336 10.92 6.47 -7.74
CA SER A 336 10.39 5.98 -9.03
C SER A 336 10.49 6.98 -10.19
N PRO A 337 10.18 8.29 -10.02
CA PRO A 337 10.35 9.27 -11.09
C PRO A 337 11.80 9.38 -11.59
N TYR A 338 12.79 9.38 -10.69
CA TYR A 338 14.20 9.49 -11.04
C TYR A 338 14.71 8.22 -11.73
N ARG A 339 14.30 7.03 -11.28
CA ARG A 339 14.61 5.77 -11.99
C ARG A 339 14.07 5.79 -13.42
N LYS A 340 12.81 6.20 -13.59
CA LYS A 340 12.18 6.32 -14.91
C LYS A 340 12.93 7.31 -15.82
N ALA A 341 13.41 8.42 -15.27
CA ALA A 341 14.21 9.38 -16.02
C ALA A 341 15.54 8.77 -16.49
N ILE A 342 16.25 8.07 -15.60
CA ILE A 342 17.52 7.39 -15.93
C ILE A 342 17.29 6.32 -17.02
N GLN A 343 16.29 5.45 -16.86
CA GLN A 343 15.95 4.42 -17.85
C GLN A 343 15.61 5.02 -19.22
N LYS A 344 14.81 6.10 -19.25
CA LYS A 344 14.48 6.78 -20.51
C LYS A 344 15.73 7.35 -21.18
N TYR A 345 16.62 7.96 -20.40
CA TYR A 345 17.86 8.53 -20.92
C TYR A 345 18.80 7.47 -21.50
N GLN A 346 18.86 6.29 -20.88
CA GLN A 346 19.62 5.14 -21.41
C GLN A 346 19.11 4.71 -22.77
N ASN A 347 17.80 4.48 -22.89
CA ASN A 347 17.20 4.05 -24.15
C ASN A 347 17.48 5.06 -25.27
N THR A 348 17.38 6.36 -24.99
CA THR A 348 17.69 7.40 -25.99
C THR A 348 19.17 7.43 -26.38
N ARG A 349 20.10 7.09 -25.48
CA ARG A 349 21.52 6.97 -25.81
C ARG A 349 21.82 5.75 -26.67
N ASP A 350 21.19 4.62 -26.36
CA ASP A 350 21.39 3.36 -27.09
C ASP A 350 20.82 3.42 -28.52
N ASP A 351 19.79 4.25 -28.76
CA ASP A 351 19.25 4.50 -30.10
C ASP A 351 20.13 5.42 -30.97
N LEU A 352 21.12 6.10 -30.38
CA LEU A 352 22.01 7.08 -31.03
C LEU A 352 23.45 6.59 -31.22
N GLY A 353 23.80 5.44 -30.65
CA GLY A 353 25.11 4.78 -30.78
C GLY A 353 25.03 3.58 -31.70
#